data_AF-A0A379USE7-F1
#
_entry.id   AF-A0A379USE7-F1
#
_cell.length_a   1.000
_cell.length_b   1.000
_cell.length_c   1.000
_cell.angle_alpha   90.00
_cell.angle_beta   90.00
_cell.angle_gamma   90.00
#
_symmetry.space_group_name_H-M   'P 1'
#
loop_
_entity.id
_entity.type
_entity.pdbx_description
1 polymer ?
#
loop_
_entity_poly.entity_id
_entity_poly.type
_entity_poly.pdbx_seq_one_letter_code
_entity_poly.pdbx_strand_id
1 'polypeptide(L)'
;MKIRSQVGMVLNLDKCIGCHTCSVTCKNVWTGREGMEYAWFNNVETKPGIGYPKNWEDQQEWQGGWVRDVNGKIRPRLGGKMG
;
A
#
# COMPACT_ATOMS: atom_id res chain seq x y z
N MET A 1 14.43 24.41 11.19
CA MET A 1 13.54 23.42 11.84
C MET A 1 12.10 23.76 11.49
N LYS A 2 11.32 22.82 10.93
CA LYS A 2 9.90 23.02 10.60
C LYS A 2 9.08 21.91 11.26
N ILE A 3 8.55 22.17 12.46
CA ILE A 3 7.76 21.19 13.22
C ILE A 3 6.42 20.96 12.51
N ARG A 4 6.02 19.70 12.41
CA ARG A 4 4.72 19.24 11.91
C ARG A 4 4.23 18.08 12.79
N SER A 5 2.94 17.78 12.74
CA SER A 5 2.31 16.66 13.43
C SER A 5 1.62 15.71 12.44
N GLN A 6 1.62 14.41 12.75
CA GLN A 6 0.95 13.38 11.97
C GLN A 6 0.40 12.31 12.93
N VAL A 7 -0.82 11.82 12.66
CA VAL A 7 -1.39 10.67 13.38
C VAL A 7 -0.81 9.39 12.79
N GLY A 8 -0.10 8.61 13.59
CA GLY A 8 0.44 7.30 13.22
C GLY A 8 -0.49 6.14 13.61
N MET A 9 -0.22 4.95 13.08
CA MET A 9 -0.95 3.72 13.40
C MET A 9 0.04 2.59 13.65
N VAL A 10 -0.29 1.69 14.57
CA VAL A 10 0.48 0.47 14.87
C VAL A 10 -0.45 -0.73 14.74
N LEU A 11 0.01 -1.76 14.03
CA LEU A 11 -0.67 -3.06 13.93
C LEU A 11 0.19 -4.12 14.62
N ASN A 12 -0.29 -4.69 15.72
CA ASN A 12 0.40 -5.78 16.39
C ASN A 12 0.08 -7.11 15.69
N LEU A 13 1.06 -7.64 14.94
CA LEU A 13 0.89 -8.85 14.14
C LEU A 13 0.77 -10.13 14.99
N ASP A 14 1.24 -10.12 16.24
CA ASP A 14 1.07 -11.24 17.18
C ASP A 14 -0.40 -11.43 17.62
N LYS A 15 -1.16 -10.33 17.63
CA LYS A 15 -2.59 -10.34 17.98
C LYS A 15 -3.52 -10.32 16.77
N CYS A 16 -2.97 -10.30 15.56
CA CYS A 16 -3.77 -10.34 14.35
C CYS A 16 -4.31 -11.74 14.13
N ILE A 17 -5.63 -11.88 14.00
CA ILE A 17 -6.30 -13.17 13.80
C ILE A 17 -6.78 -13.40 12.36
N GLY A 18 -6.46 -12.49 11.43
CA GLY A 18 -6.81 -12.65 10.02
C GLY A 18 -8.33 -12.70 9.74
N CYS A 19 -9.17 -12.07 10.55
CA CYS A 19 -10.64 -12.20 10.44
C CYS A 19 -11.31 -11.33 9.35
N HIS A 20 -10.56 -10.45 8.68
CA HIS A 20 -11.06 -9.54 7.64
C HIS A 20 -12.14 -8.52 8.07
N THR A 21 -12.47 -8.39 9.36
CA THR A 21 -13.47 -7.42 9.83
C THR A 21 -13.11 -5.98 9.42
N CYS A 22 -11.84 -5.60 9.50
CA CYS A 22 -11.35 -4.29 9.07
C CYS A 22 -11.53 -4.04 7.56
N SER A 23 -11.46 -5.08 6.73
CA SER A 23 -11.70 -4.97 5.29
C SER A 23 -13.17 -4.73 4.98
N VAL A 24 -14.06 -5.50 5.59
CA VAL A 24 -15.51 -5.42 5.33
C VAL A 24 -16.08 -4.08 5.77
N THR A 25 -15.71 -3.59 6.95
CA THR A 25 -16.20 -2.28 7.43
C THR A 25 -15.73 -1.15 6.51
N CYS A 26 -14.46 -1.18 6.08
CA CYS A 26 -13.93 -0.21 5.14
C CYS A 26 -14.65 -0.26 3.77
N LYS A 27 -14.90 -1.47 3.25
CA LYS A 27 -15.60 -1.68 1.97
C LYS A 27 -17.02 -1.10 2.01
N ASN A 28 -17.79 -1.44 3.05
CA ASN A 28 -19.18 -1.01 3.17
C ASN A 28 -19.32 0.51 3.24
N VAL A 29 -18.41 1.18 3.96
CA VAL A 29 -18.49 2.64 4.12
C VAL A 29 -17.97 3.36 2.87
N TRP A 30 -16.89 2.89 2.25
CA TRP A 30 -16.14 3.72 1.29
C TRP A 30 -16.16 3.22 -0.16
N THR A 31 -16.15 1.90 -0.39
CA THR A 31 -15.92 1.32 -1.74
C THR A 31 -17.01 0.35 -2.18
N GLY A 32 -18.26 0.59 -1.76
CA GLY A 32 -19.45 -0.16 -2.19
C GLY A 32 -20.12 0.35 -3.48
N ARG A 33 -19.57 1.37 -4.15
CA ARG A 33 -20.09 1.92 -5.40
C ARG A 33 -19.57 1.14 -6.61
N GLU A 34 -20.35 1.13 -7.68
CA GLU A 34 -19.95 0.59 -8.99
C GLU A 34 -18.65 1.23 -9.49
N GLY A 35 -17.78 0.40 -10.08
CA GLY A 35 -16.43 0.74 -10.51
C GLY A 35 -15.38 0.62 -9.40
N MET A 36 -15.79 0.41 -8.14
CA MET A 36 -14.90 0.25 -6.98
C MET A 36 -15.16 -1.04 -6.20
N GLU A 37 -16.07 -1.90 -6.67
CA GLU A 37 -16.41 -3.17 -6.03
C GLU A 37 -15.18 -4.07 -5.84
N TYR A 38 -14.26 -4.08 -6.79
CA TYR A 38 -13.01 -4.84 -6.69
C TYR A 38 -12.00 -4.22 -5.71
N ALA A 39 -12.10 -2.93 -5.41
CA ALA A 39 -11.07 -2.18 -4.70
C ALA A 39 -11.21 -2.29 -3.17
N TRP A 40 -10.19 -2.85 -2.51
CA TRP A 40 -10.12 -2.96 -1.05
C TRP A 40 -9.09 -1.99 -0.50
N PHE A 41 -9.53 -0.82 -0.01
CA PHE A 41 -8.62 0.16 0.60
C PHE A 41 -7.88 -0.39 1.82
N ASN A 42 -8.55 -1.24 2.59
CA ASN A 42 -7.93 -2.02 3.67
C ASN A 42 -8.12 -3.51 3.38
N ASN A 43 -7.05 -4.23 3.08
CA ASN A 43 -7.06 -5.67 2.84
C ASN A 43 -6.19 -6.41 3.86
N VAL A 44 -6.43 -7.72 4.00
CA VAL A 44 -5.64 -8.62 4.84
C VAL A 44 -5.10 -9.73 3.94
N GLU A 45 -3.82 -10.04 4.07
CA GLU A 45 -3.11 -11.01 3.25
C GLU A 45 -2.47 -12.08 4.13
N THR A 46 -2.61 -13.35 3.75
CA THR A 46 -1.91 -14.46 4.39
C THR A 46 -0.50 -14.58 3.84
N LYS A 47 0.49 -14.77 4.73
CA LYS A 47 1.88 -15.06 4.36
C LYS A 47 2.25 -16.49 4.78
N PRO A 48 3.03 -17.22 3.95
CA PRO A 48 3.51 -16.85 2.62
C PRO A 48 2.38 -16.72 1.57
N GLY A 49 2.50 -15.77 0.64
CA GLY A 49 1.47 -15.48 -0.37
C GLY A 49 1.80 -14.28 -1.26
N ILE A 50 1.14 -14.20 -2.43
CA ILE A 50 1.39 -13.20 -3.49
C ILE A 50 0.65 -11.87 -3.32
N GLY A 51 -0.27 -11.78 -2.36
CA GLY A 51 -0.99 -10.56 -2.03
C GLY A 51 -2.04 -10.08 -3.06
N TYR A 52 -2.52 -8.85 -2.85
CA TYR A 52 -3.48 -8.16 -3.70
C TYR A 52 -3.04 -6.70 -4.00
N PRO A 53 -2.88 -6.29 -5.27
CA PRO A 53 -2.91 -7.13 -6.47
C PRO A 53 -1.78 -8.17 -6.45
N LYS A 54 -1.86 -9.16 -7.33
CA LYS A 54 -0.89 -10.26 -7.36
C LYS A 54 0.54 -9.71 -7.53
N ASN A 55 1.46 -10.22 -6.72
CA ASN A 55 2.89 -9.86 -6.72
C ASN A 55 3.16 -8.36 -6.50
N TRP A 56 2.32 -7.64 -5.76
CA TRP A 56 2.50 -6.19 -5.55
C TRP A 56 3.86 -5.81 -4.92
N GLU A 57 4.51 -6.74 -4.22
CA GLU A 57 5.86 -6.55 -3.64
C GLU A 57 6.98 -6.51 -4.70
N ASP A 58 6.76 -7.04 -5.91
CA ASP A 58 7.77 -7.06 -6.99
C ASP A 58 7.89 -5.70 -7.70
N GLN A 59 8.90 -4.92 -7.33
CA GLN A 59 9.14 -3.60 -7.92
C GLN A 59 9.90 -3.65 -9.25
N GLN A 60 10.34 -4.82 -9.73
CA GLN A 60 10.84 -4.97 -11.09
C GLN A 60 9.67 -4.98 -12.07
N GLU A 61 8.56 -5.62 -11.69
CA GLU A 61 7.29 -5.62 -12.42
C GLU A 61 6.52 -4.29 -12.25
N TRP A 62 6.24 -3.88 -11.01
CA TRP A 62 5.28 -2.79 -10.72
C TRP A 62 5.87 -1.38 -10.69
N GLN A 63 7.19 -1.25 -10.69
CA GLN A 63 7.90 0.04 -10.76
C GLN A 63 7.47 1.09 -9.70
N GLY A 64 7.03 0.64 -8.52
CA GLY A 64 6.62 1.50 -7.42
C GLY A 64 7.80 2.10 -6.62
N GLY A 65 7.47 3.13 -5.83
CA GLY A 65 8.40 3.79 -4.92
C GLY A 65 9.49 4.63 -5.59
N TRP A 66 10.63 4.76 -4.91
CA TRP A 66 11.75 5.62 -5.28
C TRP A 66 13.03 4.81 -5.47
N VAL A 67 13.93 5.32 -6.31
CA VAL A 67 15.31 4.85 -6.41
C VAL A 67 16.26 6.01 -6.09
N ARG A 68 17.41 5.66 -5.51
CA ARG A 68 18.47 6.60 -5.17
C ARG A 68 19.59 6.49 -6.20
N ASP A 69 19.88 7.57 -6.89
CA ASP A 69 20.96 7.64 -7.87
C ASP A 69 22.33 7.71 -7.19
N VAL A 70 23.40 7.44 -7.95
CA VAL A 70 24.79 7.52 -7.49
C VAL A 70 25.17 8.88 -6.89
N ASN A 71 24.53 9.95 -7.39
CA ASN A 71 24.72 11.32 -6.90
C ASN A 71 23.90 11.64 -5.64
N GLY A 72 23.24 10.63 -5.05
CA GLY A 72 22.44 10.75 -3.83
C GLY A 72 21.05 11.35 -4.02
N LYS A 73 20.69 11.80 -5.22
CA LYS A 73 19.34 12.27 -5.56
C LYS A 73 18.35 11.10 -5.60
N ILE A 74 17.08 11.38 -5.31
CA ILE A 74 15.98 10.41 -5.43
C ILE A 74 15.15 10.73 -6.67
N ARG A 75 14.69 9.68 -7.35
CA ARG A 75 13.73 9.78 -8.46
C ARG A 75 12.67 8.68 -8.35
N PRO A 76 11.46 8.89 -8.90
CA PRO A 76 10.48 7.82 -8.97
C PRO A 76 11.05 6.65 -9.78
N ARG A 77 10.77 5.42 -9.34
CA ARG A 77 11.21 4.21 -10.07
C ARG A 77 10.58 4.15 -11.46
N LEU A 78 9.31 4.56 -11.58
CA LEU A 78 8.54 4.68 -12.82
C LEU A 78 9.21 5.58 -13.87
N GLY A 79 10.06 6.53 -13.45
CA GLY A 79 10.69 7.52 -14.33
C GLY A 79 10.50 8.95 -13.83
N GLY A 80 11.33 9.86 -14.35
CA GLY A 80 11.20 11.30 -14.08
C GLY A 80 10.06 11.93 -14.88
N LYS A 81 9.72 13.18 -14.56
CA LYS A 81 8.91 14.01 -15.46
C LYS A 81 9.67 14.11 -16.80
N MET A 82 9.01 13.87 -17.93
CA MET A 82 9.61 14.09 -19.25
C MET A 82 10.20 15.51 -19.29
N GLY A 83 11.50 15.57 -19.54
CA GLY A 83 12.31 16.78 -19.69
C GLY A 83 13.67 16.38 -20.23
#